data_AF-A2DZ43-F1
#
_entry.id   AF-A2DZ43-F1
#
_cell.length_a   1.000
_cell.length_b   1.000
_cell.length_c   1.000
_cell.angle_alpha   90.00
_cell.angle_beta   90.00
_cell.angle_gamma   90.00
#
_symmetry.space_group_name_H-M   'P 1'
#
loop_
_entity.id
_entity.type
_entity.pdbx_description
1 polymer ?
#
loop_
_entity_poly.entity_id
_entity_poly.type
_entity_poly.pdbx_seq_one_letter_code
_entity_poly.pdbx_strand_id
1 'polypeptide(L)'
;MSQHNGPIKPGFYWCECCERFVVNNAACRRTHNETITHKANAAKYEKRKKQERLQNEAANREVQEQLAIIKAKATQNYLKNDVQKQNDRSALDEHVNDLDEVERAKELYGEEFYEQEVKEGKQKLDKTEIYNDFMKQLPTHILAKYRQPINKFQ
;
A
#
# COMPACT_ATOMS: atom_id res chain seq x y z
N MET A 1 -15.23 -17.75 -23.10
CA MET A 1 -15.08 -19.06 -23.78
C MET A 1 -16.40 -19.81 -23.64
N SER A 2 -17.21 -19.89 -24.69
CA SER A 2 -18.48 -20.62 -24.63
C SER A 2 -18.20 -22.12 -24.61
N GLN A 3 -18.34 -22.74 -23.44
CA GLN A 3 -18.36 -24.19 -23.29
C GLN A 3 -19.74 -24.67 -23.76
N HIS A 4 -19.82 -25.19 -24.99
CA HIS A 4 -21.00 -25.91 -25.44
C HIS A 4 -21.04 -27.28 -24.76
N ASN A 5 -21.64 -27.33 -23.56
CA ASN A 5 -21.99 -28.56 -22.84
C ASN A 5 -23.31 -29.14 -23.38
N GLY A 6 -23.40 -29.34 -24.69
CA GLY A 6 -24.51 -30.07 -25.31
C GLY A 6 -24.19 -31.56 -25.41
N PRO A 7 -25.19 -32.46 -25.40
CA PRO A 7 -24.95 -33.90 -25.53
C PRO A 7 -24.20 -34.18 -26.83
N ILE A 8 -22.99 -34.74 -26.71
CA ILE A 8 -22.17 -35.14 -27.86
C ILE A 8 -22.92 -36.28 -28.56
N LYS A 9 -23.45 -36.03 -29.75
CA LYS A 9 -24.04 -37.11 -30.56
C LYS A 9 -22.94 -38.13 -30.89
N PRO A 10 -23.14 -39.43 -30.59
CA PRO A 10 -22.16 -40.45 -30.92
C PRO A 10 -21.89 -40.44 -32.43
N GLY A 11 -20.60 -40.43 -32.80
CA GLY A 11 -20.19 -40.36 -34.21
C GLY A 11 -20.12 -38.95 -34.82
N PHE A 12 -20.25 -37.88 -34.04
CA PHE A 12 -20.08 -36.49 -34.50
C PHE A 12 -19.04 -35.74 -33.65
N TYR A 13 -18.33 -34.78 -34.24
CA TYR A 13 -17.46 -33.83 -33.54
C TYR A 13 -17.94 -32.40 -33.78
N TRP A 14 -17.73 -31.53 -32.80
CA TRP A 14 -18.01 -30.10 -32.92
C TRP A 14 -16.86 -29.40 -33.64
N CYS A 15 -17.17 -28.65 -34.71
CA CYS A 15 -16.21 -27.77 -35.35
C CYS A 15 -16.36 -26.37 -34.75
N GLU A 16 -15.36 -25.90 -34.01
CA GLU A 16 -15.37 -24.55 -33.41
C GLU A 16 -15.33 -23.43 -34.44
N CYS A 17 -14.68 -23.65 -35.58
CA CYS A 17 -14.59 -22.65 -36.64
C CYS A 17 -15.94 -22.44 -37.35
N CYS A 18 -16.67 -23.53 -37.58
CA CYS A 18 -17.95 -23.50 -38.28
C CYS A 18 -19.16 -23.50 -37.34
N GLU A 19 -18.94 -23.57 -36.03
CA GLU A 19 -19.96 -23.62 -34.98
C GLU A 19 -21.09 -24.62 -35.29
N ARG A 20 -20.70 -25.84 -35.73
CA ARG A 20 -21.64 -26.92 -36.08
C ARG A 20 -21.06 -28.31 -35.80
N PHE A 21 -21.95 -29.29 -35.62
CA PHE A 21 -21.58 -30.69 -35.56
C PHE A 21 -21.30 -31.26 -36.95
N VAL A 22 -20.25 -32.07 -37.06
CA VAL A 22 -19.78 -32.71 -38.28
C VAL A 22 -19.58 -34.19 -38.01
N VAL A 23 -19.90 -35.04 -38.99
CA VAL A 23 -19.70 -36.49 -38.89
C VAL A 23 -18.23 -36.80 -38.60
N ASN A 24 -17.99 -37.60 -37.56
CA ASN A 24 -16.67 -37.98 -37.08
C ASN A 24 -16.15 -39.24 -37.82
N ASN A 25 -15.92 -39.08 -39.12
CA ASN A 25 -15.23 -40.05 -39.98
C ASN A 25 -14.09 -39.33 -40.70
N ALA A 26 -12.93 -39.97 -40.88
CA ALA A 26 -11.77 -39.41 -41.55
C ALA A 26 -12.07 -38.79 -42.93
N ALA A 27 -12.90 -39.44 -43.75
CA ALA A 27 -13.31 -38.91 -45.05
C ALA A 27 -14.13 -37.61 -44.90
N CYS A 28 -15.18 -37.63 -44.07
CA CYS A 28 -16.03 -36.47 -43.81
C CYS A 28 -15.26 -35.29 -43.19
N ARG A 29 -14.30 -35.57 -42.29
CA ARG A 29 -13.41 -34.57 -41.70
C ARG A 29 -12.55 -33.90 -42.75
N ARG A 30 -11.94 -34.68 -43.64
CA ARG A 30 -11.11 -34.16 -44.73
C ARG A 30 -11.93 -33.26 -45.66
N THR A 31 -13.07 -33.75 -46.13
CA THR A 31 -13.97 -32.98 -47.00
C THR A 31 -14.44 -31.70 -46.32
N HIS A 32 -14.84 -31.76 -45.05
CA HIS A 32 -15.23 -30.59 -44.27
C HIS A 32 -14.11 -29.56 -44.19
N ASN A 33 -12.88 -29.98 -43.84
CA ASN A 33 -11.73 -29.09 -43.69
C ASN A 33 -11.27 -28.48 -45.02
N GLU A 34 -11.48 -29.19 -46.13
CA GLU A 34 -11.10 -28.72 -47.46
C GLU A 34 -12.08 -27.71 -48.05
N THR A 35 -13.32 -27.66 -47.55
CA THR A 35 -14.32 -26.69 -48.04
C THR A 35 -13.84 -25.25 -47.89
N ILE A 36 -14.10 -24.44 -48.91
CA ILE A 36 -13.75 -23.00 -48.93
C ILE A 36 -14.38 -22.28 -47.73
N THR A 37 -15.60 -22.63 -47.38
CA THR A 37 -16.33 -22.09 -46.23
C THR A 37 -15.64 -22.41 -44.90
N HIS A 38 -15.17 -23.64 -44.70
CA HIS A 38 -14.40 -23.97 -43.50
C HIS A 38 -13.09 -23.19 -43.44
N LYS A 39 -12.32 -23.12 -44.54
CA LYS A 39 -11.06 -22.37 -44.58
C LYS A 39 -11.24 -20.88 -44.28
N ALA A 40 -12.29 -20.26 -44.83
CA ALA A 40 -12.63 -18.86 -44.55
C ALA A 40 -13.02 -18.65 -43.08
N ASN A 41 -13.81 -19.56 -42.51
CA ASN A 41 -14.21 -19.49 -41.11
C ASN A 41 -13.03 -19.75 -40.16
N ALA A 42 -12.13 -20.67 -40.49
CA ALA A 42 -10.91 -20.92 -39.72
C ALA A 42 -10.02 -19.67 -39.68
N ALA A 43 -9.84 -18.98 -40.82
CA ALA A 43 -9.09 -17.73 -40.86
C ALA A 43 -9.73 -16.62 -40.00
N LYS A 44 -11.06 -16.49 -40.02
CA LYS A 44 -11.80 -15.56 -39.15
C LYS A 44 -11.67 -15.93 -37.67
N TYR A 45 -11.79 -17.22 -37.36
CA TYR A 45 -11.65 -17.74 -36.00
C TYR A 45 -10.26 -17.45 -35.42
N GLU A 46 -9.19 -17.70 -36.19
CA GLU A 46 -7.82 -17.39 -35.78
C GLU A 46 -7.61 -15.88 -35.55
N LYS A 47 -8.18 -15.04 -36.43
CA LYS A 47 -8.12 -13.58 -36.25
C LYS A 47 -8.84 -13.14 -34.97
N ARG A 48 -10.04 -13.66 -34.71
CA ARG A 48 -10.80 -13.41 -33.47
C ARG A 48 -10.01 -13.84 -32.24
N LYS A 49 -9.47 -15.05 -32.25
CA LYS A 49 -8.66 -15.60 -31.14
C LYS A 49 -7.37 -14.81 -30.91
N LYS A 50 -6.75 -14.25 -31.95
CA LYS A 50 -5.62 -13.32 -31.82
C LYS A 50 -6.04 -12.01 -31.15
N GLN A 51 -7.18 -11.44 -31.53
CA GLN A 51 -7.71 -10.23 -30.91
C GLN A 51 -8.08 -10.45 -29.44
N GLU A 52 -8.75 -11.56 -29.13
CA GLU A 52 -9.07 -11.94 -27.74
C GLU A 52 -7.82 -12.10 -26.89
N ARG A 53 -6.74 -12.72 -27.43
CA ARG A 53 -5.45 -12.80 -26.73
C ARG A 53 -4.87 -11.42 -26.43
N LEU A 54 -4.85 -10.52 -27.41
CA LEU A 54 -4.34 -9.16 -27.22
C LEU A 54 -5.15 -8.37 -26.19
N GLN A 55 -6.48 -8.52 -26.19
CA GLN A 55 -7.36 -7.88 -25.20
C GLN A 55 -7.12 -8.45 -23.79
N ASN A 56 -6.98 -9.77 -23.66
CA ASN A 56 -6.68 -10.40 -22.38
C ASN A 56 -5.29 -10.00 -21.87
N GLU A 57 -4.30 -9.88 -22.75
CA GLU A 57 -2.97 -9.37 -22.38
C GLU A 57 -3.02 -7.92 -21.89
N ALA A 58 -3.81 -7.05 -22.55
CA ALA A 58 -4.01 -5.67 -22.12
C ALA A 58 -4.68 -5.59 -20.74
N ALA A 59 -5.76 -6.35 -20.53
CA ALA A 59 -6.45 -6.42 -19.23
C ALA A 59 -5.54 -6.98 -18.12
N ASN A 60 -4.74 -8.00 -18.43
CA ASN A 60 -3.79 -8.56 -17.47
C ASN A 60 -2.69 -7.57 -17.09
N ARG A 61 -2.24 -6.70 -18.01
CA ARG A 61 -1.26 -5.65 -17.71
C ARG A 61 -1.80 -4.65 -16.70
N GLU A 62 -3.03 -4.17 -16.88
CA GLU A 62 -3.65 -3.23 -15.95
C GLU A 62 -3.78 -3.82 -14.54
N VAL A 63 -4.21 -5.09 -14.45
CA VAL A 63 -4.28 -5.81 -13.17
C VAL A 63 -2.89 -5.97 -12.54
N GLN A 64 -1.86 -6.29 -13.34
CA GLN A 64 -0.49 -6.40 -12.85
C GLN A 64 0.07 -5.07 -12.35
N GLU A 65 -0.22 -3.97 -13.03
CA GLU A 65 0.16 -2.62 -12.59
C GLU A 65 -0.53 -2.25 -11.27
N GLN A 66 -1.83 -2.51 -11.14
CA GLN A 66 -2.56 -2.29 -9.88
C GLN A 66 -1.99 -3.13 -8.74
N LEU A 67 -1.67 -4.41 -8.98
CA LEU A 67 -1.02 -5.27 -7.98
C LEU A 67 0.37 -4.77 -7.61
N ALA A 68 1.15 -4.24 -8.55
CA ALA A 68 2.46 -3.66 -8.28
C ALA A 68 2.35 -2.44 -7.37
N ILE A 69 1.38 -1.55 -7.62
CA ILE A 69 1.10 -0.38 -6.77
C ILE A 69 0.69 -0.81 -5.37
N ILE A 70 -0.19 -1.82 -5.23
CA ILE A 70 -0.62 -2.34 -3.93
C ILE A 70 0.58 -2.91 -3.16
N LYS A 71 1.41 -3.73 -3.82
CA LYS A 71 2.63 -4.28 -3.20
C LYS A 71 3.58 -3.19 -2.75
N ALA A 72 3.82 -2.17 -3.59
CA ALA A 72 4.68 -1.04 -3.23
C ALA A 72 4.15 -0.27 -2.00
N LYS A 73 2.84 0.01 -1.95
CA LYS A 73 2.20 0.64 -0.78
C LYS A 73 2.30 -0.22 0.48
N ALA A 74 2.09 -1.53 0.36
CA ALA A 74 2.21 -2.46 1.47
C ALA A 74 3.64 -2.48 2.02
N THR A 75 4.65 -2.54 1.16
CA THR A 75 6.06 -2.48 1.57
C THR A 75 6.42 -1.15 2.22
N GLN A 76 5.95 -0.02 1.68
CA GLN A 76 6.17 1.28 2.30
C GLN A 76 5.52 1.39 3.70
N ASN A 77 4.29 0.90 3.86
CA ASN A 77 3.62 0.89 5.16
C ASN A 77 4.31 -0.05 6.15
N TYR A 78 4.78 -1.21 5.70
CA TYR A 78 5.57 -2.12 6.52
C TYR A 78 6.84 -1.42 7.02
N LEU A 79 7.62 -0.80 6.12
CA LEU A 79 8.84 -0.07 6.47
C LEU A 79 8.57 1.07 7.46
N LYS A 80 7.49 1.84 7.25
CA LYS A 80 7.08 2.91 8.18
C LYS A 80 6.77 2.36 9.57
N ASN A 81 6.00 1.27 9.65
CA ASN A 81 5.65 0.66 10.92
C ASN A 81 6.87 0.04 11.63
N ASP A 82 7.83 -0.49 10.87
CA ASP A 82 9.07 -1.03 11.43
C ASP A 82 9.96 0.09 12.00
N VAL A 83 10.10 1.21 11.28
CA VAL A 83 10.82 2.40 11.76
C VAL A 83 10.13 3.00 12.98
N GLN A 84 8.79 3.08 12.98
CA GLN A 84 8.01 3.56 14.13
C GLN A 84 8.31 2.71 15.38
N LYS A 85 8.29 1.37 15.25
CA LYS A 85 8.61 0.46 16.35
C LYS A 85 10.05 0.59 16.85
N GLN A 86 11.01 0.85 15.96
CA GLN A 86 12.39 1.09 16.36
C GLN A 86 12.54 2.41 17.13
N ASN A 87 11.89 3.48 16.66
CA ASN A 87 11.88 4.77 17.35
C ASN A 87 11.20 4.70 18.71
N ASP A 88 10.05 4.02 18.81
CA ASP A 88 9.34 3.84 20.08
C ASP A 88 10.18 3.04 21.09
N ARG A 89 10.97 2.07 20.61
CA ARG A 89 11.87 1.27 21.44
C ARG A 89 13.10 2.07 21.90
N SER A 90 13.68 2.89 21.02
CA SER A 90 14.77 3.81 21.38
C SER A 90 14.32 4.85 22.41
N ALA A 91 13.13 5.44 22.22
CA ALA A 91 12.56 6.41 23.16
C ALA A 91 12.25 5.78 24.53
N LEU A 92 11.84 4.51 24.55
CA LEU A 92 11.63 3.76 25.79
C LEU A 92 12.96 3.49 26.51
N ASP A 93 13.99 3.08 25.79
CA ASP A 93 15.33 2.82 26.36
C ASP A 93 15.96 4.12 26.91
N GLU A 94 15.82 5.25 26.22
CA GLU A 94 16.24 6.57 26.72
C GLU A 94 15.49 6.95 28.00
N HIS A 95 14.16 6.81 28.03
CA HIS A 95 13.36 7.10 29.22
C HIS A 95 13.70 6.21 30.42
N VAL A 96 14.02 4.93 30.19
CA VAL A 96 14.45 4.03 31.26
C VAL A 96 15.81 4.46 31.81
N ASN A 97 16.76 4.82 30.94
CA ASN A 97 18.06 5.33 31.38
C ASN A 97 17.94 6.64 32.16
N ASP A 98 17.08 7.56 31.72
CA ASP A 98 16.82 8.82 32.43
C ASP A 98 16.26 8.58 33.85
N LEU A 99 15.35 7.61 34.01
CA LEU A 99 14.85 7.21 35.33
C LEU A 99 15.96 6.63 36.21
N ASP A 100 16.82 5.79 35.63
CA ASP A 100 17.96 5.16 36.31
C ASP A 100 19.00 6.20 36.77
N GLU A 101 19.25 7.24 35.96
CA GLU A 101 20.11 8.37 36.32
C GLU A 101 19.51 9.23 37.43
N VAL A 102 18.19 9.47 37.38
CA VAL A 102 17.48 10.19 38.44
C VAL A 102 17.51 9.42 39.76
N GLU A 103 17.33 8.10 39.73
CA GLU A 103 17.38 7.25 40.91
C GLU A 103 18.80 7.22 41.51
N ARG A 104 19.84 7.06 40.67
CA ARG A 104 21.24 7.18 41.11
C ARG A 104 21.56 8.56 41.69
N ALA A 105 21.04 9.64 41.11
CA ALA A 105 21.25 10.98 41.64
C ALA A 105 20.61 11.14 43.04
N LYS A 106 19.41 10.58 43.26
CA LYS A 106 18.79 10.57 44.59
C LYS A 106 19.59 9.76 45.61
N GLU A 107 20.14 8.63 45.21
CA GLU A 107 21.00 7.82 46.09
C GLU A 107 22.32 8.53 46.45
N LEU A 108 22.95 9.21 45.49
CA LEU A 108 24.24 9.90 45.69
C LEU A 108 24.13 11.18 46.51
N TYR A 109 23.11 11.99 46.24
CA TYR A 109 22.97 13.31 46.86
C TYR A 109 22.03 13.31 48.07
N GLY A 110 21.27 12.23 48.27
CA GLY A 110 20.22 12.15 49.28
C GLY A 110 18.92 12.76 48.76
N GLU A 111 17.79 12.10 49.08
CA GLU A 111 16.47 12.48 48.56
C GLU A 111 16.09 13.93 48.94
N GLU A 112 16.44 14.37 50.15
CA GLU A 112 16.20 15.73 50.63
C GLU A 112 17.00 16.81 49.87
N PHE A 113 18.25 16.53 49.51
CA PHE A 113 19.10 17.48 48.75
C PHE A 113 18.69 17.56 47.28
N TYR A 114 18.33 16.42 46.68
CA TYR A 114 17.79 16.37 45.33
C TYR A 114 16.49 17.16 45.21
N GLU A 115 15.57 17.04 46.19
CA GLU A 115 14.34 17.83 46.19
C GLU A 115 14.60 19.33 46.35
N GLN A 116 15.52 19.75 47.22
CA GLN A 116 15.89 21.17 47.35
C GLN A 116 16.55 21.74 46.09
N GLU A 117 17.60 21.11 45.56
CA GLU A 117 18.34 21.68 44.42
C GLU A 117 17.60 21.52 43.09
N VAL A 118 16.90 20.40 42.85
CA VAL A 118 16.29 20.09 41.55
C VAL A 118 14.82 20.49 41.45
N LYS A 119 14.04 20.41 42.54
CA LYS A 119 12.64 20.90 42.55
C LYS A 119 12.55 22.37 42.99
N GLU A 120 13.30 22.81 44.00
CA GLU A 120 13.22 24.21 44.48
C GLU A 120 14.14 25.18 43.69
N GLY A 121 15.21 24.67 43.06
CA GLY A 121 16.09 25.44 42.16
C GLY A 121 15.45 25.83 40.82
N LYS A 122 14.24 25.33 40.51
CA LYS A 122 13.44 25.88 39.41
C LYS A 122 12.94 27.26 39.83
N GLN A 123 13.71 28.29 39.50
CA GLN A 123 13.18 29.65 39.38
C GLN A 123 11.82 29.54 38.71
N LYS A 124 10.77 30.13 39.32
CA LYS A 124 9.43 30.16 38.73
C LYS A 124 9.54 30.81 37.36
N LEU A 125 9.71 29.99 36.33
CA LEU A 125 9.74 30.42 34.95
C LEU A 125 8.38 31.06 34.67
N ASP A 126 8.38 32.36 34.38
CA ASP A 126 7.17 33.04 33.97
C ASP A 126 6.75 32.44 32.63
N LYS A 127 5.71 31.61 32.68
CA LYS A 127 5.14 30.95 31.50
C LYS A 127 4.78 31.97 30.40
N THR A 128 4.46 33.20 30.81
CA THR A 128 4.17 34.33 29.92
C THR A 128 5.41 34.77 29.16
N GLU A 129 6.56 34.83 29.82
CA GLU A 129 7.84 35.24 29.23
C GLU A 129 8.34 34.20 28.22
N ILE A 130 8.30 32.91 28.59
CA ILE A 130 8.68 31.80 27.71
C ILE A 130 7.83 31.78 26.43
N TYR A 131 6.51 31.92 26.56
CA TYR A 131 5.63 31.94 25.40
C TYR A 131 5.91 33.13 24.49
N ASN A 132 6.08 34.32 25.08
CA ASN A 132 6.35 35.52 24.30
C ASN A 132 7.70 35.43 23.57
N ASP A 133 8.71 34.80 24.16
CA ASP A 133 10.01 34.58 23.53
C ASP A 133 9.96 33.50 22.45
N PHE A 134 9.24 32.40 22.68
CA PHE A 134 8.98 31.40 21.64
C PHE A 134 8.29 32.03 20.43
N MET A 135 7.25 32.86 20.66
CA MET A 135 6.52 33.53 19.59
C MET A 135 7.42 34.46 18.77
N LYS A 136 8.39 35.16 19.40
CA LYS A 136 9.35 36.03 18.69
C LYS A 136 10.34 35.25 17.82
N GLN A 137 10.66 34.01 18.17
CA GLN A 137 11.62 33.17 17.44
C GLN A 137 11.02 32.50 16.19
N LEU A 138 9.69 32.53 16.02
CA LEU A 138 9.02 31.92 14.88
C LEU A 138 9.30 32.69 13.56
N PRO A 139 9.31 32.01 12.40
CA PRO A 139 9.39 32.66 11.10
C PRO A 139 8.30 33.71 10.87
N THR A 140 8.61 34.78 10.15
CA THR A 140 7.75 35.96 9.92
C THR A 140 6.35 35.63 9.40
N HIS A 141 6.21 34.60 8.56
CA HIS A 141 4.92 34.16 8.01
C HIS A 141 4.01 33.48 9.07
N ILE A 142 4.58 32.84 10.09
CA ILE A 142 3.83 32.22 11.20
C ILE A 142 3.49 33.28 12.25
N LEU A 143 4.44 34.17 12.54
CA LEU A 143 4.26 35.34 13.40
C LEU A 143 3.03 36.17 12.99
N ALA A 144 2.90 36.51 11.70
CA ALA A 144 1.80 37.36 11.21
C ALA A 144 0.40 36.78 11.47
N LYS A 145 0.27 35.45 11.59
CA LYS A 145 -1.01 34.76 11.75
C LYS A 145 -1.37 34.46 13.21
N TYR A 146 -0.39 34.23 14.07
CA TYR A 146 -0.62 33.70 15.43
C TYR A 146 -0.13 34.60 16.57
N ARG A 147 0.50 35.75 16.27
CA ARG A 147 1.05 36.66 17.29
C ARG A 147 -0.05 37.45 18.00
N GLN A 148 -0.72 36.82 18.96
CA GLN A 148 -1.37 37.55 20.04
C GLN A 148 -0.48 37.46 21.28
N PRO A 149 0.25 38.53 21.63
CA PRO A 149 0.99 38.57 22.89
C PRO A 149 0.00 38.48 24.04
N ILE A 150 0.28 37.61 25.00
CA ILE A 150 -0.55 37.43 26.19
C ILE A 150 0.14 38.13 27.36
N ASN A 151 -0.66 38.86 28.14
CA ASN A 151 -0.16 39.61 29.29
C ASN A 151 -0.03 38.74 30.56
N LYS A 152 -0.81 37.65 30.65
CA LYS A 152 -0.71 36.62 31.69
C LYS A 152 -1.23 35.29 31.14
N PHE A 153 -0.56 34.20 31.46
CA PHE A 153 -1.16 32.87 31.42
C PHE A 153 -2.22 32.76 32.52
N GLN A 154 -3.46 32.45 32.15
CA GLN A 154 -4.50 31.99 33.09
C GLN A 154 -4.35 30.49 33.35
#